data_AF-A0A212RZP0-F1
#
_entry.id   AF-A0A212RZP0-F1
#
_cell.length_a   1.000
_cell.length_b   1.000
_cell.length_c   1.000
_cell.angle_alpha   90.00
_cell.angle_beta   90.00
_cell.angle_gamma   90.00
#
_symmetry.space_group_name_H-M   'P 1'
#
loop_
_entity.id
_entity.type
_entity.pdbx_description
1 polymer ?
#
loop_
_entity_poly.entity_id
_entity_poly.type
_entity_poly.pdbx_seq_one_letter_code
_entity_poly.pdbx_strand_id
1 'polypeptide(L)'
;MNSNLSEWFKVTQKKLSPANAAPALRPIDQNKTQAPVKTSKGGSTKVSFKANEFIVYPAHGVGQITAIEEQEVAGFKLELYVISFSKDKMTLKVPTPKVASVGMRKLAEADVVKKALDTLTGRARVKRTMWSRRAQEYEAKINSGDLIAIAEVVRDLYRSDVQPEQSYSERQLYEAALDRMAREIAVVQKLTDSEALKVIDGQLQKSPRRAAKTDEQADEGDVEEAA
;
A
#
# COMPACT_ATOMS: atom_id res chain seq x y z
N MET A 1 6.58 -6.08 49.84
CA MET A 1 6.34 -7.42 50.41
C MET A 1 4.84 -7.67 50.35
N ASN A 2 4.46 -8.67 49.55
CA ASN A 2 3.30 -9.59 49.65
C ASN A 2 1.99 -9.05 50.23
N SER A 3 0.80 -9.24 49.68
CA SER A 3 0.24 -9.98 48.54
C SER A 3 -1.26 -9.65 48.60
N ASN A 4 -1.99 -9.51 47.49
CA ASN A 4 -3.16 -10.37 47.29
C ASN A 4 -3.65 -10.32 45.84
N LEU A 5 -3.66 -11.50 45.24
CA LEU A 5 -4.41 -11.85 44.04
C LEU A 5 -5.91 -11.89 44.37
N SER A 6 -6.71 -11.90 43.31
CA SER A 6 -8.11 -12.35 43.25
C SER A 6 -9.18 -11.39 43.79
N GLU A 7 -9.59 -10.45 42.94
CA GLU A 7 -10.99 -10.04 42.77
C GLU A 7 -11.08 -9.31 41.42
N TRP A 8 -12.20 -9.42 40.70
CA TRP A 8 -12.47 -8.99 39.31
C TRP A 8 -12.46 -10.09 38.24
N PHE A 9 -13.19 -11.18 38.49
CA PHE A 9 -13.77 -11.98 37.42
C PHE A 9 -15.14 -12.51 37.86
N LYS A 10 -16.23 -11.79 37.53
CA LYS A 10 -17.55 -12.37 37.23
C LYS A 10 -18.62 -11.31 36.93
N VAL A 11 -19.44 -11.66 35.92
CA VAL A 11 -20.82 -11.22 35.67
C VAL A 11 -20.90 -9.88 34.90
N THR A 12 -21.42 -9.83 33.66
CA THR A 12 -22.82 -10.17 33.37
C THR A 12 -23.02 -10.51 31.88
N GLN A 13 -23.42 -11.76 31.60
CA GLN A 13 -24.18 -12.09 30.38
C GLN A 13 -25.63 -11.62 30.54
N LYS A 14 -26.19 -10.95 29.53
CA LYS A 14 -27.62 -10.65 29.47
C LYS A 14 -28.29 -11.48 28.37
N LYS A 15 -29.26 -12.25 28.84
CA LYS A 15 -30.17 -13.20 28.20
C LYS A 15 -30.89 -12.69 26.94
N LEU A 16 -31.05 -13.61 25.99
CA LEU A 16 -32.14 -13.66 25.03
C LEU A 16 -33.49 -13.95 25.72
N SER A 17 -34.58 -13.46 25.13
CA SER A 17 -35.93 -14.04 25.26
C SER A 17 -36.62 -14.09 23.89
N PRO A 18 -37.43 -15.13 23.61
CA PRO A 18 -38.16 -15.30 22.36
C PRO A 18 -39.63 -14.87 22.50
N ALA A 19 -40.24 -14.32 21.43
CA ALA A 19 -41.67 -14.47 21.07
C ALA A 19 -42.09 -13.44 20.00
N ASN A 20 -42.37 -13.89 18.78
CA ASN A 20 -43.57 -13.58 17.98
C ASN A 20 -43.40 -14.20 16.59
N ALA A 21 -44.11 -15.29 16.29
CA ALA A 21 -45.46 -15.30 15.71
C ALA A 21 -45.45 -14.98 14.20
N ALA A 22 -45.69 -16.03 13.43
CA ALA A 22 -45.83 -16.05 11.98
C ALA A 22 -46.99 -15.19 11.47
N PRO A 23 -46.99 -14.85 10.17
CA PRO A 23 -48.13 -15.31 9.38
C PRO A 23 -47.78 -15.85 7.98
N ALA A 24 -48.46 -16.95 7.66
CA ALA A 24 -49.03 -17.35 6.37
C ALA A 24 -48.21 -17.15 5.08
N LEU A 25 -47.70 -18.28 4.57
CA LEU A 25 -47.30 -18.49 3.19
C LEU A 25 -48.52 -18.44 2.26
N ARG A 26 -48.41 -17.70 1.15
CA ARG A 26 -49.24 -17.88 -0.06
C ARG A 26 -48.47 -18.76 -1.05
N PRO A 27 -49.11 -19.71 -1.76
CA PRO A 27 -48.44 -20.49 -2.78
C PRO A 27 -48.44 -19.68 -4.09
N ILE A 28 -47.27 -19.51 -4.70
CA ILE A 28 -47.16 -19.09 -6.09
C ILE A 28 -46.36 -20.18 -6.81
N ASP A 29 -47.11 -21.03 -7.50
CA ASP A 29 -46.62 -21.95 -8.50
C ASP A 29 -46.18 -21.15 -9.74
N GLN A 30 -45.05 -21.52 -10.35
CA GLN A 30 -44.82 -21.63 -11.80
C GLN A 30 -43.34 -21.49 -12.16
N ASN A 31 -42.74 -22.67 -12.29
CA ASN A 31 -41.68 -23.04 -13.21
C ASN A 31 -41.45 -22.05 -14.37
N LYS A 32 -40.31 -21.33 -14.34
CA LYS A 32 -39.69 -20.73 -15.54
C LYS A 32 -38.22 -21.10 -15.56
N THR A 33 -37.92 -22.11 -16.38
CA THR A 33 -36.60 -22.52 -16.82
C THR A 33 -35.76 -21.29 -17.21
N GLN A 34 -34.70 -21.03 -16.45
CA GLN A 34 -33.62 -20.14 -16.85
C GLN A 34 -32.37 -20.98 -17.08
N ALA A 35 -31.89 -20.93 -18.31
CA ALA A 35 -30.66 -21.53 -18.80
C ALA A 35 -29.46 -21.18 -17.91
N PRO A 36 -28.40 -22.02 -17.87
CA PRO A 36 -27.27 -21.80 -16.98
C PRO A 36 -26.58 -20.49 -17.36
N VAL A 37 -26.73 -19.49 -16.50
CA VAL A 37 -26.00 -18.23 -16.58
C VAL A 37 -24.54 -18.62 -16.40
N LYS A 38 -23.79 -18.57 -17.50
CA LYS A 38 -22.35 -18.78 -17.53
C LYS A 38 -21.73 -17.85 -16.51
N THR A 39 -21.29 -18.44 -15.40
CA THR A 39 -20.47 -17.77 -14.41
C THR A 39 -19.24 -17.25 -15.14
N SER A 40 -19.20 -15.94 -15.34
CA SER A 40 -17.98 -15.24 -15.71
C SER A 40 -16.94 -15.62 -14.65
N LYS A 41 -15.91 -16.36 -15.08
CA LYS A 41 -14.69 -16.59 -14.32
C LYS A 41 -14.14 -15.24 -13.86
N GLY A 42 -14.53 -14.81 -12.66
CA GLY A 42 -13.71 -13.94 -11.84
C GLY A 42 -12.53 -14.80 -11.41
N GLY A 43 -11.47 -14.81 -12.21
CA GLY A 43 -10.23 -15.48 -11.87
C GLY A 43 -9.66 -14.83 -10.62
N SER A 44 -10.00 -15.35 -9.44
CA SER A 44 -9.10 -15.29 -8.30
C SER A 44 -7.89 -16.14 -8.67
N THR A 45 -7.02 -15.59 -9.52
CA THR A 45 -5.75 -16.18 -9.86
C THR A 45 -5.04 -16.41 -8.54
N LYS A 46 -4.94 -17.66 -8.09
CA LYS A 46 -4.04 -18.02 -7.00
C LYS A 46 -2.70 -17.42 -7.41
N VAL A 47 -2.24 -16.40 -6.67
CA VAL A 47 -1.01 -15.69 -6.99
C VAL A 47 0.13 -16.63 -6.64
N SER A 48 0.44 -17.53 -7.57
CA SER A 48 1.59 -18.41 -7.49
C SER A 48 2.78 -17.69 -8.12
N PHE A 49 3.86 -17.57 -7.34
CA PHE A 49 5.11 -17.00 -7.81
C PHE A 49 6.10 -18.09 -8.19
N LYS A 50 6.98 -17.80 -9.16
CA LYS A 50 8.05 -18.70 -9.57
C LYS A 50 9.40 -18.28 -8.97
N ALA A 51 10.33 -19.22 -8.89
CA ALA A 51 11.72 -18.89 -8.58
C ALA A 51 12.29 -17.95 -9.66
N ASN A 52 13.16 -17.03 -9.23
CA ASN A 52 13.76 -15.95 -10.03
C ASN A 52 12.78 -14.88 -10.55
N GLU A 53 11.54 -14.82 -10.07
CA GLU A 53 10.59 -13.74 -10.38
C GLU A 53 10.81 -12.52 -9.48
N PHE A 54 10.64 -11.32 -10.03
CA PHE A 54 10.64 -10.06 -9.26
C PHE A 54 9.25 -9.80 -8.69
N ILE A 55 9.21 -9.50 -7.40
CA ILE A 55 7.99 -9.25 -6.65
C ILE A 55 8.12 -7.96 -5.84
N VAL A 56 7.00 -7.33 -5.52
CA VAL A 56 6.94 -6.15 -4.68
C VAL A 56 6.40 -6.55 -3.31
N TYR A 57 7.17 -6.24 -2.27
CA TYR A 57 6.76 -6.33 -0.88
C TYR A 57 6.47 -4.92 -0.37
N PRO A 58 5.23 -4.59 0.03
CA PRO A 58 4.87 -3.19 0.30
C PRO A 58 5.72 -2.50 1.38
N ALA A 59 6.24 -3.24 2.37
CA ALA A 59 7.14 -2.68 3.40
C ALA A 59 8.63 -2.61 3.02
N HIS A 60 9.10 -3.29 1.97
CA HIS A 60 10.55 -3.36 1.62
C HIS A 60 10.85 -3.00 0.16
N GLY A 61 9.81 -2.87 -0.67
CA GLY A 61 9.92 -2.57 -2.10
C GLY A 61 10.15 -3.83 -2.92
N VAL A 62 10.91 -3.71 -4.00
CA VAL A 62 11.14 -4.80 -4.93
C VAL A 62 12.13 -5.81 -4.34
N GLY A 63 11.76 -7.07 -4.38
CA GLY A 63 12.62 -8.22 -4.06
C GLY A 63 12.57 -9.26 -5.17
N GLN A 64 13.56 -10.15 -5.18
CA GLN A 64 13.63 -11.28 -6.10
C GLN A 64 13.44 -12.57 -5.33
N ILE A 65 12.60 -13.49 -5.83
CA ILE A 65 12.47 -14.81 -5.25
C ILE A 65 13.69 -15.64 -5.65
N THR A 66 14.52 -16.00 -4.68
CA THR A 66 15.71 -16.84 -4.91
C THR A 66 15.33 -18.30 -5.09
N ALA A 67 14.48 -18.82 -4.20
CA ALA A 67 14.04 -20.20 -4.23
C ALA A 67 12.70 -20.39 -3.51
N ILE A 68 12.06 -21.53 -3.78
CA ILE A 68 10.90 -22.02 -3.02
C ILE A 68 11.41 -23.21 -2.22
N GLU A 69 11.36 -23.10 -0.89
CA GLU A 69 11.81 -24.13 0.04
C GLU A 69 10.61 -24.81 0.70
N GLU A 70 10.64 -26.13 0.85
CA GLU A 70 9.72 -26.84 1.72
C GLU A 70 10.37 -27.02 3.10
N GLN A 71 9.71 -26.52 4.15
CA GLN A 71 10.15 -26.71 5.54
C GLN A 71 9.05 -27.40 6.34
N GLU A 72 9.44 -28.41 7.12
CA GLU A 72 8.54 -29.05 8.08
C GLU A 72 8.58 -28.30 9.40
N VAL A 73 7.46 -27.67 9.78
CA VAL A 73 7.31 -26.96 11.04
C VAL A 73 6.18 -27.64 11.83
N ALA A 74 6.50 -28.13 13.03
CA ALA A 74 5.55 -28.82 13.91
C ALA A 74 4.82 -30.02 13.25
N GLY A 75 5.51 -30.78 12.38
CA GLY A 75 4.96 -31.95 11.68
C GLY A 75 4.12 -31.63 10.44
N PHE A 76 3.99 -30.35 10.07
CA PHE A 76 3.32 -29.91 8.85
C PHE A 76 4.35 -29.42 7.83
N LYS A 77 4.27 -29.93 6.59
CA LYS A 77 5.07 -29.44 5.47
C LYS A 77 4.49 -28.12 4.98
N LEU A 78 5.29 -27.06 5.04
CA LEU A 78 4.95 -25.74 4.55
C LEU A 78 5.90 -25.39 3.41
N GLU A 79 5.37 -24.81 2.35
CA GLU A 79 6.17 -24.17 1.30
C GLU A 79 6.43 -22.72 1.70
N LEU A 80 7.68 -22.29 1.56
CA LEU A 80 8.17 -20.95 1.87
C LEU A 80 8.86 -20.34 0.66
N TYR A 81 8.52 -19.09 0.36
CA TYR A 81 9.23 -18.27 -0.60
C TYR A 81 10.43 -17.61 0.09
N VAL A 82 11.62 -17.83 -0.45
CA VAL A 82 12.85 -17.12 -0.04
C VAL A 82 13.01 -15.91 -0.97
N ILE A 83 12.83 -14.71 -0.43
CA ILE A 83 12.90 -13.45 -1.16
C ILE A 83 14.17 -12.71 -0.73
N SER A 84 15.00 -12.31 -1.68
CA SER A 84 16.17 -11.46 -1.46
C SER A 84 15.88 -10.02 -1.88
N PHE A 85 16.24 -9.07 -1.02
CA PHE A 85 16.15 -7.63 -1.29
C PHE A 85 17.54 -7.07 -1.55
N SER A 86 17.76 -6.53 -2.77
CA SER A 86 19.08 -6.06 -3.20
C SER A 86 19.60 -4.87 -2.37
N LYS A 87 18.70 -3.98 -1.92
CA LYS A 87 19.07 -2.76 -1.20
C LYS A 87 19.38 -3.00 0.27
N ASP A 88 18.48 -3.69 0.96
CA ASP A 88 18.59 -3.96 2.39
C ASP A 88 19.51 -5.15 2.69
N LYS A 89 20.00 -5.84 1.64
CA LYS A 89 20.79 -7.09 1.71
C LYS A 89 20.16 -8.12 2.67
N MET A 90 18.84 -8.13 2.71
CA MET A 90 18.03 -8.95 3.61
C MET A 90 17.33 -10.04 2.84
N THR A 91 17.15 -11.21 3.47
CA THR A 91 16.35 -12.30 2.93
C THR A 91 15.13 -12.56 3.83
N LEU A 92 13.93 -12.53 3.26
CA LEU A 92 12.70 -12.87 3.97
C LEU A 92 12.17 -14.23 3.52
N LYS A 93 11.66 -15.01 4.48
CA LYS A 93 10.95 -16.26 4.23
C LYS A 93 9.47 -16.06 4.47
N VAL A 94 8.65 -16.20 3.44
CA VAL A 94 7.19 -16.02 3.52
C VAL A 94 6.48 -17.32 3.18
N PRO A 95 5.67 -17.89 4.09
CA PRO A 95 4.87 -19.08 3.77
C PRO A 95 3.85 -18.80 2.66
N THR A 96 3.69 -19.74 1.72
CA THR A 96 2.67 -19.68 0.65
C THR A 96 1.27 -19.28 1.12
N PRO A 97 0.71 -19.77 2.24
CA PRO A 97 -0.62 -19.36 2.68
C PRO A 97 -0.72 -17.90 3.13
N LYS A 98 0.40 -17.27 3.52
CA LYS A 98 0.42 -15.87 4.00
C LYS A 98 0.66 -14.85 2.89
N VAL A 99 1.01 -15.27 1.68
CA VAL A 99 1.34 -14.39 0.55
C VAL A 99 0.26 -13.33 0.29
N ALA A 100 -1.01 -13.73 0.23
CA ALA A 100 -2.13 -12.81 0.00
C ALA A 100 -2.36 -11.85 1.18
N SER A 101 -2.19 -12.33 2.42
CA SER A 101 -2.37 -11.51 3.62
C SER A 101 -1.27 -10.46 3.81
N VAL A 102 -0.06 -10.75 3.32
CA VAL A 102 1.10 -9.87 3.41
C VAL A 102 1.10 -8.81 2.29
N GLY A 103 0.25 -8.97 1.28
CA GLY A 103 0.13 -8.01 0.19
C GLY A 103 1.25 -8.11 -0.85
N MET A 104 1.86 -9.30 -1.00
CA MET A 104 2.85 -9.52 -2.05
C MET A 104 2.20 -9.34 -3.43
N ARG A 105 2.85 -8.56 -4.30
CA ARG A 105 2.41 -8.33 -5.68
C ARG A 105 3.50 -8.68 -6.67
N LYS A 106 3.08 -8.97 -7.90
CA LYS A 106 3.98 -9.04 -9.05
C LYS A 106 4.50 -7.65 -9.37
N LEU A 107 5.71 -7.58 -9.93
CA LEU A 107 6.26 -6.34 -10.45
C LEU A 107 5.32 -5.70 -11.48
N ALA A 108 5.28 -4.36 -11.49
CA ALA A 108 4.54 -3.60 -12.49
C ALA A 108 5.08 -3.84 -13.90
N GLU A 109 4.17 -3.94 -14.89
CA GLU A 109 4.56 -3.99 -16.30
C GLU A 109 5.00 -2.60 -16.79
N ALA A 110 5.74 -2.56 -17.90
CA ALA A 110 6.24 -1.32 -18.50
C ALA A 110 5.12 -0.29 -18.79
N ASP A 111 3.90 -0.75 -19.10
CA ASP A 111 2.76 0.14 -19.35
C ASP A 111 2.25 0.83 -18.08
N VAL A 112 2.32 0.15 -16.93
CA VAL A 112 1.98 0.75 -15.63
C VAL A 112 3.04 1.78 -15.24
N VAL A 113 4.32 1.49 -15.52
CA VAL A 113 5.40 2.47 -15.30
C VAL A 113 5.21 3.72 -16.15
N LYS A 114 4.84 3.59 -17.44
CA LYS A 114 4.53 4.75 -18.29
C LYS A 114 3.39 5.58 -17.70
N LYS A 115 2.28 4.95 -17.28
CA LYS A 115 1.16 5.64 -16.64
C LYS A 115 1.57 6.35 -15.34
N ALA A 116 2.46 5.75 -14.55
CA ALA A 116 2.98 6.37 -13.34
C ALA A 116 3.83 7.61 -13.66
N LEU A 117 4.69 7.54 -14.69
CA LEU A 117 5.46 8.69 -15.18
C LEU A 117 4.54 9.79 -15.73
N ASP A 118 3.49 9.44 -16.48
CA ASP A 118 2.50 10.41 -16.96
C ASP A 118 1.77 11.07 -15.78
N THR A 119 1.47 10.31 -14.72
CA THR A 119 0.84 10.84 -13.50
C THR A 119 1.71 11.88 -12.81
N LEU A 120 3.05 11.73 -12.82
CA LEU A 120 3.99 12.74 -12.29
C LEU A 120 3.92 14.06 -13.06
N THR A 121 3.74 14.01 -14.38
CA THR A 121 3.61 15.22 -15.21
C THR A 121 2.27 15.94 -15.04
N GLY A 122 1.31 15.33 -14.33
CA GLY A 122 0.02 15.95 -14.03
C GLY A 122 0.13 17.08 -13.01
N ARG A 123 -0.91 17.91 -12.94
CA ARG A 123 -1.01 18.95 -11.90
C ARG A 123 -1.18 18.32 -10.52
N ALA A 124 -0.34 18.69 -9.55
CA ALA A 124 -0.50 18.31 -8.15
C ALA A 124 -1.89 18.71 -7.61
N ARG A 125 -2.55 17.79 -6.90
CA ARG A 125 -3.90 17.99 -6.36
C ARG A 125 -3.87 17.86 -4.84
N VAL A 126 -3.30 18.86 -4.19
CA VAL A 126 -3.20 18.89 -2.72
C VAL A 126 -4.54 19.30 -2.12
N LYS A 127 -5.10 18.45 -1.24
CA LYS A 127 -6.28 18.78 -0.43
C LYS A 127 -5.89 19.74 0.71
N ARG A 128 -6.78 20.68 1.07
CA ARG A 128 -6.61 21.62 2.20
C ARG A 128 -6.88 21.00 3.59
N THR A 129 -6.79 19.68 3.72
CA THR A 129 -6.97 19.00 5.01
C THR A 129 -5.73 19.14 5.89
N MET A 130 -5.89 18.99 7.20
CA MET A 130 -4.78 18.97 8.16
C MET A 130 -3.69 17.99 7.73
N TRP A 131 -2.42 18.42 7.80
CA TRP A 131 -1.25 17.65 7.36
C TRP A 131 -1.23 16.24 7.96
N SER A 132 -1.50 16.09 9.26
CA SER A 132 -1.55 14.79 9.94
C SER A 132 -2.43 13.76 9.21
N ARG A 133 -3.62 14.17 8.75
CA ARG A 133 -4.53 13.29 8.01
C ARG A 133 -4.02 12.98 6.61
N ARG A 134 -3.38 13.95 5.94
CA ARG A 134 -2.75 13.75 4.62
C ARG A 134 -1.54 12.83 4.71
N ALA A 135 -0.69 13.01 5.71
CA ALA A 135 0.49 12.19 5.95
C ALA A 135 0.10 10.71 6.13
N GLN A 136 -0.95 10.43 6.91
CA GLN A 136 -1.48 9.07 7.05
C GLN A 136 -2.00 8.49 5.73
N GLU A 137 -2.72 9.28 4.93
CA GLU A 137 -3.19 8.85 3.60
C GLU A 137 -2.02 8.55 2.65
N TYR A 138 -0.99 9.39 2.65
CA TYR A 138 0.20 9.20 1.82
C TYR A 138 1.07 8.04 2.28
N GLU A 139 1.24 7.86 3.58
CA GLU A 139 1.91 6.69 4.16
C GLU A 139 1.16 5.40 3.79
N ALA A 140 -0.17 5.40 3.89
CA ALA A 140 -0.99 4.28 3.45
C ALA A 140 -0.83 4.01 1.94
N LYS A 141 -0.72 5.04 1.10
CA LYS A 141 -0.42 4.89 -0.34
C LYS A 141 0.96 4.28 -0.58
N ILE A 142 1.99 4.72 0.14
CA ILE A 142 3.34 4.15 0.04
C ILE A 142 3.34 2.68 0.48
N ASN A 143 2.69 2.38 1.61
CA ASN A 143 2.56 1.04 2.15
C ASN A 143 1.56 0.15 1.39
N SER A 144 0.72 0.72 0.52
CA SER A 144 -0.10 -0.07 -0.39
C SER A 144 0.77 -0.75 -1.45
N GLY A 145 1.93 -0.14 -1.76
CA GLY A 145 2.91 -0.56 -2.77
C GLY A 145 2.42 -0.44 -4.22
N ASP A 146 1.34 0.29 -4.49
CA ASP A 146 0.88 0.57 -5.85
C ASP A 146 1.70 1.72 -6.46
N LEU A 147 2.31 1.48 -7.62
CA LEU A 147 3.19 2.43 -8.28
C LEU A 147 2.48 3.74 -8.63
N ILE A 148 1.21 3.68 -9.05
CA ILE A 148 0.44 4.88 -9.41
C ILE A 148 0.16 5.71 -8.15
N ALA A 149 -0.24 5.05 -7.06
CA ALA A 149 -0.49 5.71 -5.79
C ALA A 149 0.78 6.38 -5.22
N ILE A 150 1.94 5.71 -5.34
CA ILE A 150 3.23 6.28 -4.96
C ILE A 150 3.56 7.50 -5.82
N ALA A 151 3.35 7.41 -7.14
CA ALA A 151 3.59 8.53 -8.07
C ALA A 151 2.72 9.76 -7.74
N GLU A 152 1.48 9.57 -7.29
CA GLU A 152 0.65 10.67 -6.80
C GLU A 152 1.26 11.36 -5.58
N VAL A 153 1.80 10.59 -4.62
CA VAL A 153 2.44 11.15 -3.42
C VAL A 153 3.70 11.94 -3.79
N VAL A 154 4.55 11.39 -4.68
CA VAL A 154 5.75 12.08 -5.17
C VAL A 154 5.36 13.38 -5.86
N ARG A 155 4.36 13.37 -6.75
CA ARG A 155 3.85 14.58 -7.43
C ARG A 155 3.31 15.61 -6.45
N ASP A 156 2.54 15.18 -5.45
CA ASP A 156 1.84 16.10 -4.54
C ASP A 156 2.77 16.70 -3.46
N LEU A 157 3.86 16.00 -3.11
CA LEU A 157 4.89 16.48 -2.18
C LEU A 157 6.04 17.22 -2.87
N TYR A 158 6.24 17.02 -4.17
CA TYR A 158 7.29 17.70 -4.93
C TYR A 158 7.10 19.22 -4.91
N ARG A 159 8.12 19.93 -4.43
CA ARG A 159 8.24 21.40 -4.45
C ARG A 159 9.57 21.79 -5.08
N SER A 160 9.58 22.91 -5.79
CA SER A 160 10.80 23.51 -6.31
C SER A 160 11.63 24.17 -5.20
N ASP A 161 12.94 24.23 -5.36
CA ASP A 161 13.89 24.89 -4.45
C ASP A 161 13.64 26.40 -4.24
N VAL A 162 12.77 27.00 -5.06
CA VAL A 162 12.34 28.42 -4.93
C VAL A 162 11.22 28.60 -3.90
N GLN A 163 10.58 27.51 -3.47
CA GLN A 163 9.51 27.52 -2.47
C GLN A 163 10.14 27.25 -1.08
N PRO A 164 9.59 27.81 0.03
CA PRO A 164 10.07 27.52 1.38
C PRO A 164 10.25 26.03 1.65
N GLU A 165 11.31 25.75 2.42
CA GLU A 165 11.77 24.39 2.74
C GLU A 165 10.61 23.56 3.32
N GLN A 166 10.53 22.33 2.84
CA GLN A 166 9.52 21.36 3.23
C GLN A 166 9.71 20.96 4.71
N SER A 167 8.62 20.68 5.44
CA SER A 167 8.75 20.18 6.82
C SER A 167 9.57 18.88 6.83
N TYR A 168 10.37 18.64 7.88
CA TYR A 168 11.17 17.42 8.01
C TYR A 168 10.33 16.14 7.79
N SER A 169 9.10 16.11 8.34
CA SER A 169 8.17 14.99 8.17
C SER A 169 7.67 14.82 6.74
N GLU A 170 7.48 15.92 6.00
CA GLU A 170 7.08 15.89 4.59
C GLU A 170 8.23 15.39 3.70
N ARG A 171 9.46 15.85 3.98
CA ARG A 171 10.68 15.44 3.26
C ARG A 171 10.93 13.94 3.43
N GLN A 172 10.79 13.41 4.65
CA GLN A 172 10.97 11.99 4.91
C GLN A 172 10.01 11.13 4.09
N LEU A 173 8.76 11.58 3.95
CA LEU A 173 7.73 10.88 3.19
C LEU A 173 7.99 10.95 1.68
N TYR A 174 8.46 12.09 1.19
CA TYR A 174 8.87 12.27 -0.20
C TYR A 174 10.05 11.36 -0.55
N GLU A 175 11.11 11.35 0.26
CA GLU A 175 12.28 10.50 0.07
C GLU A 175 11.90 9.01 0.09
N ALA A 176 11.03 8.59 1.02
CA ALA A 176 10.51 7.23 1.07
C ALA A 176 9.73 6.86 -0.21
N ALA A 177 8.82 7.72 -0.67
CA ALA A 177 8.03 7.49 -1.87
C ALA A 177 8.93 7.41 -3.13
N LEU A 178 9.88 8.33 -3.25
CA LEU A 178 10.83 8.42 -4.35
C LEU A 178 11.76 7.20 -4.39
N ASP A 179 12.27 6.73 -3.25
CA ASP A 179 13.08 5.51 -3.19
C ASP A 179 12.26 4.26 -3.59
N ARG A 180 10.98 4.15 -3.19
CA ARG A 180 10.12 3.03 -3.62
C ARG A 180 9.82 3.06 -5.11
N MET A 181 9.50 4.23 -5.66
CA MET A 181 9.23 4.39 -7.08
C MET A 181 10.48 4.12 -7.93
N ALA A 182 11.65 4.62 -7.50
CA ALA A 182 12.92 4.41 -8.19
C ALA A 182 13.29 2.93 -8.26
N ARG A 183 13.10 2.17 -7.17
CA ARG A 183 13.35 0.72 -7.12
C ARG A 183 12.50 -0.04 -8.15
N GLU A 184 11.21 0.29 -8.27
CA GLU A 184 10.34 -0.35 -9.27
C GLU A 184 10.74 -0.01 -10.70
N ILE A 185 11.03 1.26 -10.97
CA ILE A 185 11.42 1.71 -12.31
C ILE A 185 12.76 1.12 -12.73
N ALA A 186 13.73 1.05 -11.81
CA ALA A 186 15.05 0.48 -12.05
C ALA A 186 14.96 -0.98 -12.52
N VAL A 187 14.15 -1.80 -11.86
CA VAL A 187 13.99 -3.22 -12.23
C VAL A 187 13.22 -3.38 -13.54
N VAL A 188 12.16 -2.59 -13.78
CA VAL A 188 11.36 -2.68 -15.01
C VAL A 188 12.14 -2.21 -16.23
N GLN A 189 12.86 -1.09 -16.13
CA GLN A 189 13.64 -0.52 -17.24
C GLN A 189 15.06 -1.10 -17.33
N LYS A 190 15.47 -1.96 -16.39
CA LYS A 190 16.83 -2.52 -16.27
C LYS A 190 17.90 -1.41 -16.20
N LEU A 191 17.60 -0.37 -15.44
CA LEU A 191 18.48 0.76 -15.18
C LEU A 191 19.05 0.69 -13.77
N THR A 192 20.09 1.46 -13.50
CA THR A 192 20.57 1.66 -12.13
C THR A 192 19.64 2.57 -11.34
N ASP A 193 19.60 2.43 -10.01
CA ASP A 193 18.83 3.31 -9.11
C ASP A 193 19.06 4.80 -9.44
N SER A 194 20.33 5.18 -9.65
CA SER A 194 20.75 6.54 -9.98
C SER A 194 20.18 7.06 -11.31
N GLU A 195 20.07 6.20 -12.32
CA GLU A 195 19.48 6.55 -13.61
C GLU A 195 17.97 6.65 -13.52
N ALA A 196 17.32 5.74 -12.79
CA ALA A 196 15.89 5.80 -12.53
C ALA A 196 15.50 7.12 -11.84
N LEU A 197 16.32 7.57 -10.88
CA LEU A 197 16.14 8.87 -10.22
C LEU A 197 16.21 10.05 -11.19
N LYS A 198 17.17 10.04 -12.12
CA LYS A 198 17.28 11.08 -13.16
C LYS A 198 16.07 11.10 -14.08
N VAL A 199 15.53 9.93 -14.42
CA VAL A 199 14.31 9.82 -15.23
C VAL A 199 13.13 10.43 -14.47
N ILE A 200 12.96 10.10 -13.19
CA ILE A 200 11.89 10.65 -12.33
C ILE A 200 12.00 12.17 -12.23
N ASP A 201 13.18 12.68 -11.88
CA ASP A 201 13.43 14.13 -11.76
C ASP A 201 13.17 14.85 -13.10
N GLY A 202 13.63 14.28 -14.21
CA GLY A 202 13.36 14.82 -15.55
C GLY A 202 11.88 14.87 -15.94
N GLN A 203 11.02 14.01 -15.38
CA GLN A 203 9.56 14.11 -15.56
C GLN A 203 8.92 15.11 -14.59
N LEU A 204 9.42 15.22 -13.36
CA LEU A 204 8.95 16.19 -12.38
C LEU A 204 9.17 17.63 -12.85
N GLN A 205 10.31 17.91 -13.50
CA GLN A 205 10.60 19.23 -14.08
C GLN A 205 9.64 19.63 -15.22
N LYS A 206 9.04 18.65 -15.91
CA LYS A 206 8.06 18.88 -17.00
C LYS A 206 6.64 19.11 -16.47
N SER A 207 6.37 18.76 -15.22
CA SER A 207 5.05 18.94 -14.61
C SER A 207 4.69 20.44 -14.58
N PRO A 208 3.46 20.83 -14.97
CA PRO A 208 3.07 22.23 -15.02
C PRO A 208 3.15 22.81 -13.61
N ARG A 209 4.13 23.72 -13.45
CA ARG A 209 4.45 24.39 -12.19
C ARG A 209 3.17 24.95 -11.55
N ARG A 210 3.08 24.84 -10.22
CA ARG A 210 2.15 25.65 -9.44
C ARG A 210 2.47 27.10 -9.73
N ALA A 211 1.64 27.77 -10.53
CA ALA A 211 1.75 29.22 -10.71
C ALA A 211 1.56 29.84 -9.32
N ALA A 212 2.61 30.47 -8.81
CA ALA A 212 2.60 31.18 -7.54
C ALA A 212 1.65 32.37 -7.64
N LYS A 213 0.37 32.19 -7.34
CA LYS A 213 -0.54 33.25 -6.92
C LYS A 213 -1.48 32.72 -5.85
N THR A 214 -1.38 33.37 -4.69
CA THR A 214 -2.31 33.35 -3.55
C THR A 214 -2.20 32.18 -2.58
N ASP A 215 -1.13 32.16 -1.77
CA ASP A 215 -1.13 31.57 -0.42
C ASP A 215 -0.26 32.46 0.52
N GLU A 216 -0.37 33.79 0.38
CA GLU A 216 0.11 34.76 1.39
C GLU A 216 -1.09 35.20 2.25
N GLN A 217 -1.52 34.36 3.18
CA GLN A 217 -2.06 34.81 4.48
C GLN A 217 -2.33 33.58 5.36
N ALA A 218 -1.99 33.72 6.65
CA ALA A 218 -2.14 32.77 7.77
C ALA A 218 -0.95 31.82 8.00
N ASP A 219 0.20 32.41 8.31
CA ASP A 219 1.07 31.88 9.37
C ASP A 219 0.97 32.86 10.56
N GLU A 220 0.06 32.58 11.49
CA GLU A 220 0.00 33.20 12.82
C GLU A 220 -0.64 32.19 13.80
N GLY A 221 0.11 31.80 14.83
CA GLY A 221 -0.31 31.02 16.01
C GLY A 221 -0.05 29.51 15.88
N ASP A 222 0.73 28.83 16.71
CA ASP A 222 1.24 29.16 18.04
C ASP A 222 2.51 28.35 18.32
N VAL A 223 3.48 29.01 18.94
CA VAL A 223 4.57 28.39 19.69
C VAL A 223 4.00 28.07 21.07
N GLU A 224 3.91 26.80 21.45
CA GLU A 224 3.63 26.44 22.85
C GLU A 224 4.83 25.69 23.45
N GLU A 225 5.58 26.49 24.22
CA GLU A 225 6.57 26.12 25.22
C GLU A 225 5.87 25.43 26.40
N ALA A 226 6.27 24.20 26.72
CA ALA A 226 5.87 23.53 27.96
C ALA A 226 7.08 23.42 28.89
N ALA A 227 7.00 24.20 29.98
CA ALA A 227 7.86 24.13 31.16
C ALA A 227 7.61 22.87 32.00
#